data_AF-A0A7S3ST02-F1
#
_entry.id   AF-A0A7S3ST02-F1
#
_cell.length_a   1.000
_cell.length_b   1.000
_cell.length_c   1.000
_cell.angle_alpha   90.00
_cell.angle_beta   90.00
_cell.angle_gamma   90.00
#
_symmetry.space_group_name_H-M   'P 1'
#
loop_
_entity.id
_entity.type
_entity.pdbx_description
1 polymer ?
#
loop_
_entity_poly.entity_id
_entity_poly.type
_entity_poly.pdbx_seq_one_letter_code
_entity_poly.pdbx_strand_id
1 'polypeptide(L)'
;ADPEEGLDKLALHRLYAEGLADLDLHFAMLQEALAQKLSSRARARREAAAKEAIEEAIEEGEEDEEPQDGEDEEEEDDDDEDGDSDDDTEVLECDDDEEFEEVMRVLGLQPATITETGDLQLPNGKVVGNRDVAHIWRQRGMRMSQLAIAPGRPKGGPAVRTPLMLTANGDGATRIAMSSRAQAKEGKRMVAILRRQQHWDQRMGIRQNLLMKKNSTKIRTTFGDASGGR
;
A
#
# COMPACT_ATOMS: atom_id res chain seq x y z
N ALA A 1 -22.06 33.57 27.93
CA ALA A 1 -22.25 33.81 26.49
C ALA A 1 -23.46 32.99 26.10
N ASP A 2 -24.55 33.64 25.73
CA ASP A 2 -25.74 32.94 25.25
C ASP A 2 -25.37 32.20 23.96
N PRO A 3 -25.73 30.92 23.81
CA PRO A 3 -25.40 30.14 22.61
C PRO A 3 -26.10 30.67 21.34
N GLU A 4 -27.12 31.52 21.50
CA GLU A 4 -27.87 32.15 20.41
C GLU A 4 -27.24 33.45 19.89
N GLU A 5 -26.41 34.13 20.68
CA GLU A 5 -25.83 35.43 20.30
C GLU A 5 -24.65 35.32 19.33
N GLY A 6 -24.16 34.10 19.08
CA GLY A 6 -23.01 33.85 18.21
C GLY A 6 -21.70 34.42 18.78
N LEU A 7 -20.57 34.08 18.14
CA LEU A 7 -19.30 34.71 18.51
C LEU A 7 -19.26 36.15 17.98
N ASP A 8 -18.94 37.11 18.85
CA ASP A 8 -18.72 38.51 18.48
C ASP A 8 -17.52 38.63 17.53
N LYS A 9 -17.85 38.83 16.24
CA LYS A 9 -16.89 38.93 15.14
C LYS A 9 -15.92 40.08 15.32
N LEU A 10 -16.36 41.18 15.96
CA LEU A 10 -15.52 42.36 16.18
C LEU A 10 -14.49 42.13 17.27
N ALA A 11 -14.87 41.42 18.34
CA ALA A 11 -13.96 41.03 19.41
C ALA A 11 -12.90 40.02 18.91
N LEU A 12 -13.32 39.01 18.14
CA LEU A 12 -12.40 38.05 17.50
C LEU A 12 -11.39 38.75 16.57
N HIS A 13 -11.86 39.65 15.70
CA HIS A 13 -10.97 40.37 14.79
C HIS A 13 -9.91 41.19 15.54
N ARG A 14 -10.26 41.81 16.68
CA ARG A 14 -9.28 42.52 17.51
C ARG A 14 -8.23 41.57 18.11
N LEU A 15 -8.65 40.43 18.62
CA LEU A 15 -7.74 39.42 19.18
C LEU A 15 -6.73 38.89 18.13
N TYR A 16 -7.19 38.65 16.89
CA TYR A 16 -6.28 38.25 15.80
C TYR A 16 -5.39 39.39 15.32
N ALA A 17 -5.91 40.61 15.22
CA ALA A 17 -5.14 41.76 14.76
C ALA A 17 -4.04 42.15 15.75
N GLU A 18 -4.27 41.96 17.06
CA GLU A 18 -3.29 42.25 18.10
C GLU A 18 -2.26 41.12 18.28
N GLY A 19 -2.40 40.00 17.56
CA GLY A 19 -1.46 38.86 17.61
C GLY A 19 -1.48 38.11 18.94
N LEU A 20 -2.52 38.28 19.74
CA LEU A 20 -2.67 37.57 21.03
C LEU A 20 -3.14 36.13 20.85
N ALA A 21 -3.63 35.75 19.67
CA ALA A 21 -4.07 34.40 19.36
C ALA A 21 -3.07 33.70 18.44
N ASP A 22 -2.66 32.49 18.83
CA ASP A 22 -1.92 31.59 17.97
C ASP A 22 -2.85 31.05 16.86
N LEU A 23 -2.66 31.55 15.64
CA LEU A 23 -3.49 31.24 14.50
C LEU A 23 -3.44 29.76 14.14
N ASP A 24 -2.27 29.14 14.29
CA ASP A 24 -2.04 27.75 13.92
C ASP A 24 -2.79 26.80 14.88
N LEU A 25 -2.72 27.08 16.18
CA LEU A 25 -3.45 26.33 17.19
C LEU A 25 -4.97 26.50 17.03
N HIS A 26 -5.43 27.71 16.73
CA HIS A 26 -6.87 27.95 16.52
C HIS A 26 -7.40 27.28 15.25
N PHE A 27 -6.60 27.26 14.18
CA PHE A 27 -6.96 26.57 12.94
C PHE A 27 -7.02 25.05 13.15
N ALA A 28 -6.06 24.48 13.88
CA ALA A 28 -6.07 23.05 14.23
C ALA A 28 -7.33 22.66 15.03
N MET A 29 -7.72 23.47 16.02
CA MET A 29 -8.95 23.23 16.79
C MET A 29 -10.22 23.30 15.92
N LEU A 30 -10.27 24.22 14.94
CA LEU A 30 -11.41 24.31 14.02
C LEU A 30 -11.48 23.10 13.08
N GLN A 31 -10.33 22.63 12.59
CA GLN A 31 -10.26 21.42 11.78
C GLN A 31 -10.73 20.19 12.56
N GLU A 32 -10.29 20.03 13.81
CA GLU A 32 -10.72 18.93 14.69
C GLU A 32 -12.22 18.99 14.97
N ALA A 33 -12.77 20.17 15.28
CA ALA A 33 -14.20 20.35 15.52
C ALA A 33 -15.05 20.06 14.27
N LEU A 34 -14.55 20.37 13.07
CA LEU A 34 -15.20 20.01 11.82
C LEU A 34 -15.16 18.50 11.57
N ALA A 35 -14.01 17.86 11.77
CA ALA A 35 -13.87 16.40 11.65
C ALA A 35 -14.80 15.65 12.63
N GLN A 36 -14.93 16.14 13.86
CA GLN A 36 -15.89 15.59 14.84
C GLN A 36 -17.36 15.80 14.41
N LYS A 37 -17.70 16.93 13.79
CA LYS A 37 -19.05 17.17 13.28
C LYS A 37 -19.38 16.30 12.06
N LEU A 38 -18.42 16.09 11.17
CA LEU A 38 -18.60 15.22 10.00
C LEU A 38 -18.73 13.76 10.42
N SER A 39 -17.87 13.26 11.32
CA SER A 39 -17.95 11.89 11.81
C SER A 39 -19.24 11.61 12.61
N SER A 40 -19.69 12.56 13.44
CA SER A 40 -20.97 12.43 14.16
C SER A 40 -22.18 12.47 13.21
N ARG A 41 -22.15 13.30 12.17
CA ARG A 41 -23.20 13.33 11.14
C ARG A 41 -23.23 12.06 10.30
N ALA A 42 -22.06 11.56 9.90
CA ALA A 42 -21.92 10.30 9.17
C ALA A 42 -22.43 9.11 10.01
N ARG A 43 -22.07 9.07 11.30
CA ARG A 43 -22.58 8.06 12.23
C ARG A 43 -24.10 8.14 12.39
N ALA A 44 -24.67 9.33 12.56
CA ALA A 44 -26.11 9.51 12.68
C ALA A 44 -26.86 9.06 11.41
N ARG A 45 -26.29 9.29 10.22
CA ARG A 45 -26.84 8.81 8.95
C ARG A 45 -26.75 7.29 8.81
N ARG A 46 -25.61 6.67 9.15
CA ARG A 46 -25.48 5.21 9.17
C ARG A 46 -26.45 4.54 10.14
N GLU A 47 -26.65 5.13 11.32
CA GLU A 47 -27.64 4.66 12.30
C GLU A 47 -29.09 4.85 11.80
N ALA A 48 -29.36 5.84 10.95
CA ALA A 48 -30.66 6.01 10.32
C ALA A 48 -30.89 4.99 9.19
N ALA A 49 -29.92 4.83 8.29
CA ALA A 49 -29.97 3.85 7.19
C ALA A 49 -30.07 2.40 7.72
N ALA A 50 -29.35 2.07 8.79
CA ALA A 50 -29.46 0.75 9.41
C ALA A 50 -30.85 0.49 10.02
N LYS A 51 -31.55 1.52 10.51
CA LYS A 51 -32.92 1.37 11.02
C LYS A 51 -33.92 1.18 9.88
N GLU A 52 -33.75 1.92 8.79
CA GLU A 52 -34.57 1.80 7.58
C GLU A 52 -34.43 0.40 6.95
N ALA A 53 -33.20 -0.12 6.82
CA ALA A 53 -32.96 -1.46 6.31
C ALA A 53 -33.53 -2.58 7.22
N ILE A 54 -33.56 -2.37 8.54
CA ILE A 54 -34.21 -3.31 9.47
C ILE A 54 -35.73 -3.24 9.35
N GLU A 55 -36.30 -2.05 9.13
CA GLU A 55 -37.75 -1.87 8.93
C GLU A 55 -38.20 -2.52 7.61
N GLU A 56 -37.45 -2.34 6.53
CA GLU A 56 -37.67 -2.98 5.22
C GLU A 56 -37.53 -4.51 5.30
N ALA A 57 -36.51 -5.03 5.99
CA ALA A 57 -36.35 -6.48 6.19
C ALA A 57 -37.44 -7.12 7.07
N ILE A 58 -38.09 -6.34 7.95
CA ILE A 58 -39.26 -6.80 8.72
C ILE A 58 -40.52 -6.80 7.84
N GLU A 59 -40.63 -5.88 6.87
CA GLU A 59 -41.76 -5.79 5.94
C GLU A 59 -41.69 -6.87 4.84
N GLU A 60 -40.49 -7.27 4.40
CA GLU A 60 -40.28 -8.35 3.41
C GLU A 60 -40.21 -9.77 4.03
N GLY A 61 -40.29 -9.90 5.35
CA GLY A 61 -40.14 -11.16 6.10
C GLY A 61 -41.38 -12.06 6.20
N GLU A 62 -42.41 -11.86 5.38
CA GLU A 62 -43.59 -12.75 5.26
C GLU A 62 -43.64 -13.46 3.90
N GLU A 63 -42.53 -14.03 3.41
CA GLU A 63 -42.63 -15.10 2.40
C GLU A 63 -41.49 -16.13 2.55
N ASP A 64 -41.94 -17.37 2.73
CA ASP A 64 -41.25 -18.60 3.08
C ASP A 64 -40.59 -19.19 1.82
N GLU A 65 -39.26 -19.31 1.76
CA GLU A 65 -38.60 -20.28 0.86
C GLU A 65 -37.16 -20.61 1.27
N GLU A 66 -36.87 -21.91 1.25
CA GLU A 66 -35.68 -22.60 1.79
C GLU A 66 -34.35 -22.25 1.09
N PRO A 67 -33.18 -22.36 1.77
CA PRO A 67 -31.90 -22.06 1.16
C PRO A 67 -31.46 -23.19 0.22
N GLN A 68 -31.35 -22.87 -1.08
CA GLN A 68 -30.78 -23.74 -2.09
C GLN A 68 -29.25 -23.55 -2.12
N ASP A 69 -28.55 -24.63 -1.77
CA ASP A 69 -27.10 -24.79 -1.76
C ASP A 69 -26.54 -24.65 -3.19
N GLY A 70 -25.95 -23.50 -3.49
CA GLY A 70 -25.26 -23.18 -4.73
C GLY A 70 -23.77 -23.05 -4.47
N GLU A 71 -23.03 -24.13 -4.69
CA GLU A 71 -21.57 -24.13 -4.78
C GLU A 71 -21.14 -23.30 -6.00
N ASP A 72 -20.78 -22.03 -5.78
CA ASP A 72 -20.05 -21.23 -6.77
C ASP A 72 -18.54 -21.29 -6.47
N GLU A 73 -17.83 -22.00 -7.35
CA GLU A 73 -16.38 -22.01 -7.46
C GLU A 73 -15.92 -20.68 -8.10
N GLU A 74 -15.63 -19.68 -7.27
CA GLU A 74 -14.92 -18.48 -7.72
C GLU A 74 -13.40 -18.66 -7.55
N GLU A 75 -12.73 -18.91 -8.68
CA GLU A 75 -11.31 -18.61 -8.86
C GLU A 75 -11.16 -17.09 -8.87
N GLU A 76 -10.53 -16.50 -7.85
CA GLU A 76 -10.05 -15.12 -7.92
C GLU A 76 -8.52 -15.04 -7.85
N ASP A 77 -8.06 -14.18 -8.74
CA ASP A 77 -6.72 -13.95 -9.26
C ASP A 77 -5.72 -13.46 -8.20
N ASP A 78 -4.47 -13.87 -8.39
CA ASP A 78 -3.28 -13.29 -7.77
C ASP A 78 -3.14 -11.82 -8.22
N ASP A 79 -3.40 -10.86 -7.32
CA ASP A 79 -2.90 -9.48 -7.46
C ASP A 79 -2.40 -8.94 -6.12
N ASP A 80 -1.32 -9.55 -5.61
CA ASP A 80 -0.54 -9.03 -4.48
C ASP A 80 0.32 -7.83 -4.95
N GLU A 81 -0.31 -6.65 -5.04
CA GLU A 81 0.35 -5.36 -5.05
C GLU A 81 0.95 -5.07 -3.66
N ASP A 82 2.18 -5.53 -3.42
CA ASP A 82 3.00 -5.15 -2.25
C ASP A 82 3.41 -3.66 -2.35
N GLY A 83 2.44 -2.77 -2.11
CA GLY A 83 2.60 -1.35 -1.85
C GLY A 83 2.63 -1.09 -0.35
N ASP A 84 3.83 -1.14 0.23
CA ASP A 84 4.12 -0.71 1.61
C ASP A 84 3.81 0.80 1.74
N SER A 85 2.55 1.14 2.02
CA SER A 85 2.07 2.50 2.28
C SER A 85 1.17 2.49 3.50
N ASP A 86 1.83 2.46 4.65
CA ASP A 86 1.29 2.73 5.99
C ASP A 86 0.92 4.23 6.09
N ASP A 87 -0.14 4.63 5.39
CA ASP A 87 -0.78 5.93 5.58
C ASP A 87 -2.29 5.69 5.53
N ASP A 88 -2.94 5.88 6.68
CA ASP A 88 -4.38 5.75 6.92
C ASP A 88 -5.18 6.62 5.94
N THR A 89 -5.31 6.15 4.71
CA THR A 89 -6.02 6.84 3.65
C THR A 89 -7.50 6.57 3.87
N GLU A 90 -8.13 7.40 4.69
CA GLU A 90 -9.57 7.35 4.92
C GLU A 90 -10.30 7.64 3.59
N VAL A 91 -10.81 6.58 2.97
CA VAL A 91 -11.64 6.68 1.77
C VAL A 91 -13.01 7.20 2.21
N LEU A 92 -13.27 8.48 1.93
CA LEU A 92 -14.59 9.08 2.08
C LEU A 92 -15.40 8.75 0.83
N GLU A 93 -16.33 7.81 0.96
CA GLU A 93 -17.36 7.55 -0.03
C GLU A 93 -18.38 8.71 -0.01
N CYS A 94 -18.68 9.28 -1.17
CA CYS A 94 -19.72 10.31 -1.34
C CYS A 94 -20.91 9.67 -2.06
N ASP A 95 -22.13 9.94 -1.58
CA ASP A 95 -23.35 9.31 -2.11
C ASP A 95 -23.87 10.01 -3.39
N ASP A 96 -23.53 11.29 -3.58
CA ASP A 96 -23.96 12.11 -4.72
C ASP A 96 -22.86 13.05 -5.28
N ASP A 97 -23.07 13.51 -6.52
CA ASP A 97 -22.13 14.40 -7.24
C ASP A 97 -22.02 15.79 -6.58
N GLU A 98 -23.09 16.25 -5.91
CA GLU A 98 -23.14 17.56 -5.24
C GLU A 98 -22.29 17.58 -3.96
N GLU A 99 -22.32 16.51 -3.16
CA GLU A 99 -21.44 16.29 -2.01
C GLU A 99 -19.98 16.22 -2.45
N PHE A 100 -19.69 15.52 -3.55
CA PHE A 100 -18.34 15.45 -4.09
C PHE A 100 -17.79 16.84 -4.47
N GLU A 101 -18.57 17.68 -5.15
CA GLU A 101 -18.18 19.06 -5.48
C GLU A 101 -17.96 19.91 -4.22
N GLU A 102 -18.78 19.74 -3.18
CA GLU A 102 -18.59 20.41 -1.89
C GLU A 102 -17.30 19.96 -1.19
N VAL A 103 -17.02 18.66 -1.13
CA VAL A 103 -15.78 18.12 -0.56
C VAL A 103 -14.56 18.64 -1.32
N MET A 104 -14.58 18.62 -2.65
CA MET A 104 -13.49 19.18 -3.46
C MET A 104 -13.26 20.67 -3.17
N ARG A 105 -14.34 21.46 -3.07
CA ARG A 105 -14.27 22.89 -2.74
C ARG A 105 -13.74 23.15 -1.33
N VAL A 106 -14.17 22.37 -0.34
CA VAL A 106 -13.72 22.49 1.06
C VAL A 106 -12.25 22.13 1.20
N LEU A 107 -11.79 21.08 0.51
CA LEU A 107 -10.39 20.64 0.51
C LEU A 107 -9.50 21.49 -0.42
N GLY A 108 -10.08 22.40 -1.20
CA GLY A 108 -9.36 23.23 -2.17
C GLY A 108 -8.79 22.43 -3.35
N LEU A 109 -9.38 21.28 -3.64
CA LEU A 109 -9.00 20.40 -4.74
C LEU A 109 -9.58 20.92 -6.06
N GLN A 110 -8.84 20.71 -7.14
CA GLN A 110 -9.27 21.03 -8.50
C GLN A 110 -9.67 19.76 -9.26
N PRO A 111 -10.55 19.84 -10.26
CA PRO A 111 -10.80 18.69 -11.14
C PRO A 111 -9.51 18.32 -11.87
N ALA A 112 -9.26 17.02 -12.03
CA ALA A 112 -8.12 16.55 -12.80
C ALA A 112 -8.29 16.96 -14.26
N THR A 113 -7.26 17.59 -14.84
CA THR A 113 -7.30 18.09 -16.21
C THR A 113 -6.04 17.71 -16.97
N ILE A 114 -6.17 17.55 -18.29
CA ILE A 114 -5.04 17.31 -19.17
C ILE A 114 -4.50 18.67 -19.62
N THR A 115 -3.22 18.90 -19.38
CA THR A 115 -2.52 20.12 -19.77
C THR A 115 -2.27 20.18 -21.28
N GLU A 116 -1.94 21.35 -21.81
CA GLU A 116 -1.61 21.53 -23.24
C GLU A 116 -0.41 20.66 -23.70
N THR A 117 0.49 20.31 -22.78
CA THR A 117 1.63 19.42 -23.05
C THR A 117 1.25 17.94 -23.09
N GLY A 118 0.02 17.59 -22.72
CA GLY A 118 -0.46 16.22 -22.62
C GLY A 118 -0.10 15.54 -21.30
N ASP A 119 0.33 16.30 -20.29
CA ASP A 119 0.57 15.81 -18.93
C ASP A 119 -0.70 15.92 -18.08
N LEU A 120 -0.85 15.04 -17.09
CA LEU A 120 -2.04 15.00 -16.21
C LEU A 120 -1.84 15.91 -15.01
N GLN A 121 -2.67 16.94 -14.86
CA GLN A 121 -2.73 17.76 -13.65
C GLN A 121 -3.66 17.12 -12.64
N LEU A 122 -3.12 16.76 -11.48
CA LEU A 122 -3.85 16.15 -10.37
C LEU A 122 -4.64 17.19 -9.57
N PRO A 123 -5.64 16.76 -8.78
CA PRO A 123 -6.45 17.66 -7.95
C PRO A 123 -5.68 18.49 -6.91
N ASN A 124 -4.50 18.03 -6.51
CA ASN A 124 -3.59 18.75 -5.62
C ASN A 124 -2.68 19.76 -6.36
N GLY A 125 -2.86 19.95 -7.67
CA GLY A 125 -2.06 20.82 -8.53
C GLY A 125 -0.71 20.24 -8.98
N LYS A 126 -0.35 19.02 -8.57
CA LYS A 126 0.86 18.34 -9.08
C LYS A 126 0.63 17.84 -10.50
N VAL A 127 1.68 17.86 -11.31
CA VAL A 127 1.62 17.38 -12.69
C VAL A 127 2.32 16.03 -12.78
N VAL A 128 1.61 15.04 -13.31
CA VAL A 128 2.12 13.70 -13.61
C VAL A 128 2.49 13.66 -15.09
N GLY A 129 3.78 13.40 -15.33
CA GLY A 129 4.32 13.33 -16.68
C GLY A 129 3.80 12.13 -17.46
N ASN A 130 3.59 12.31 -18.76
CA ASN A 130 3.15 11.23 -19.64
C ASN A 130 4.20 10.10 -19.75
N ARG A 131 3.73 8.85 -19.80
CA ARG A 131 4.55 7.63 -19.90
C ARG A 131 5.45 7.61 -21.13
N ASP A 132 5.02 8.20 -22.25
CA ASP A 132 5.80 8.20 -23.49
C ASP A 132 7.14 8.96 -23.33
N VAL A 133 7.15 9.95 -22.44
CA VAL A 133 8.31 10.78 -22.13
C VAL A 133 9.17 10.18 -21.00
N ALA A 134 8.77 9.04 -20.41
CA ALA A 134 9.46 8.42 -19.27
C ALA A 134 10.93 8.06 -19.59
N HIS A 135 11.26 7.80 -20.84
CA HIS A 135 12.64 7.55 -21.25
C HIS A 135 13.53 8.79 -21.10
N ILE A 136 13.00 10.01 -21.27
CA ILE A 136 13.70 11.28 -21.05
C ILE A 136 13.89 11.51 -19.55
N TRP A 137 12.84 11.31 -18.75
CA TRP A 137 12.91 11.47 -17.29
C TRP A 137 13.89 10.51 -16.60
N ARG A 138 14.14 9.35 -17.21
CA ARG A 138 15.16 8.39 -16.75
C ARG A 138 16.59 8.80 -17.10
N GLN A 139 16.78 9.74 -18.02
CA GLN A 139 18.11 10.26 -18.34
C GLN A 139 18.57 11.17 -17.19
N ARG A 140 19.55 10.70 -16.42
CA ARG A 140 20.30 11.59 -15.53
C ARG A 140 21.11 12.53 -16.42
N GLY A 141 20.67 13.78 -16.54
CA GLY A 141 21.45 14.81 -17.23
C GLY A 141 22.89 14.84 -16.69
N MET A 142 23.87 15.05 -17.58
CA MET A 142 25.23 15.38 -17.15
C MET A 142 25.15 16.63 -16.28
N ARG A 143 25.56 16.53 -15.01
CA ARG A 143 25.65 17.69 -14.13
C ARG A 143 26.67 18.66 -14.75
N MET A 144 26.21 19.75 -15.33
CA MET A 144 27.07 20.80 -15.92
C MET A 144 27.93 21.53 -14.87
N SER A 145 27.83 21.18 -13.59
CA SER A 145 28.46 21.89 -12.46
C SER A 145 29.60 21.11 -11.76
N GLN A 146 30.40 20.34 -12.50
CA GLN A 146 31.71 19.88 -11.98
C GLN A 146 32.89 20.21 -12.91
N LEU A 147 32.74 21.22 -13.77
CA LEU A 147 33.88 21.92 -14.39
C LEU A 147 34.28 23.21 -13.64
N ALA A 148 33.57 23.56 -12.56
CA ALA A 148 33.89 24.71 -11.74
C ALA A 148 34.64 24.27 -10.46
N ILE A 149 35.96 24.56 -10.48
CA ILE A 149 36.83 24.73 -9.32
C ILE A 149 37.22 23.43 -8.59
N ALA A 150 38.29 22.80 -9.09
CA ALA A 150 39.18 22.02 -8.25
C ALA A 150 39.73 22.94 -7.14
N PRO A 151 39.52 22.63 -5.84
CA PRO A 151 40.17 23.40 -4.79
C PRO A 151 41.66 23.04 -4.79
N GLY A 152 42.48 23.98 -5.25
CA GLY A 152 43.89 24.10 -4.87
C GLY A 152 44.80 22.91 -5.16
N ARG A 153 45.37 22.87 -6.37
CA ARG A 153 46.78 22.47 -6.50
C ARG A 153 47.49 23.41 -7.46
N PRO A 154 48.52 24.11 -6.96
CA PRO A 154 49.77 24.03 -7.68
C PRO A 154 50.96 23.99 -6.70
N LYS A 155 51.66 22.85 -6.67
CA LYS A 155 53.13 22.78 -6.63
C LYS A 155 53.62 21.34 -6.70
N GLY A 156 54.44 21.08 -7.72
CA GLY A 156 55.47 20.04 -7.72
C GLY A 156 54.99 18.61 -8.01
N GLY A 157 55.38 18.10 -9.19
CA GLY A 157 55.39 16.67 -9.49
C GLY A 157 55.20 16.43 -10.99
N PRO A 158 56.16 15.79 -11.70
CA PRO A 158 55.96 15.40 -13.09
C PRO A 158 54.79 14.41 -13.16
N ALA A 159 53.87 14.65 -14.09
CA ALA A 159 52.72 13.81 -14.32
C ALA A 159 53.19 12.38 -14.64
N VAL A 160 53.03 11.48 -13.66
CA VAL A 160 53.06 10.04 -13.91
C VAL A 160 51.85 9.78 -14.81
N ARG A 161 52.14 9.59 -16.11
CA ARG A 161 51.17 9.11 -17.09
C ARG A 161 50.57 7.85 -16.49
N THR A 162 49.29 7.90 -16.11
CA THR A 162 48.57 6.69 -15.75
C THR A 162 48.48 5.83 -17.01
N PRO A 163 49.15 4.68 -17.07
CA PRO A 163 48.89 3.76 -18.16
C PRO A 163 47.44 3.29 -18.00
N LEU A 164 46.69 3.37 -19.10
CA LEU A 164 45.42 2.68 -19.30
C LEU A 164 45.65 1.19 -19.04
N MET A 165 45.51 0.75 -17.78
CA MET A 165 45.58 -0.66 -17.43
C MET A 165 44.25 -1.33 -17.75
N LEU A 166 44.10 -1.67 -19.02
CA LEU A 166 43.40 -2.88 -19.44
C LEU A 166 44.27 -4.07 -19.05
N THR A 167 44.24 -4.48 -17.78
CA THR A 167 44.77 -5.78 -17.37
C THR A 167 43.61 -6.67 -17.00
N ALA A 168 43.09 -7.36 -18.02
CA ALA A 168 42.58 -8.70 -17.84
C ALA A 168 43.70 -9.56 -17.24
N ASN A 169 43.39 -10.28 -16.16
CA ASN A 169 43.93 -11.58 -15.72
C ASN A 169 43.91 -11.67 -14.18
N GLY A 170 42.99 -12.48 -13.68
CA GLY A 170 42.88 -12.84 -12.27
C GLY A 170 41.57 -13.58 -12.06
N ASP A 171 41.68 -14.89 -11.89
CA ASP A 171 40.65 -15.94 -11.89
C ASP A 171 39.60 -15.82 -10.75
N GLY A 172 38.90 -14.68 -10.68
CA GLY A 172 37.95 -14.38 -9.61
C GLY A 172 37.16 -13.08 -9.77
N ALA A 173 37.13 -12.48 -10.96
CA ALA A 173 36.61 -11.12 -11.18
C ALA A 173 35.46 -11.02 -12.21
N THR A 174 34.61 -12.06 -12.33
CA THR A 174 33.25 -11.89 -12.87
C THR A 174 32.23 -11.80 -11.73
N ARG A 175 32.54 -11.04 -10.67
CA ARG A 175 31.45 -10.37 -9.96
C ARG A 175 30.96 -9.31 -10.93
N ILE A 176 29.95 -9.67 -11.72
CA ILE A 176 29.05 -8.68 -12.33
C ILE A 176 28.78 -7.70 -11.19
N ALA A 177 29.19 -6.44 -11.36
CA ALA A 177 28.98 -5.41 -10.36
C ALA A 177 27.48 -5.14 -10.30
N MET A 178 26.73 -6.06 -9.69
CA MET A 178 25.32 -5.95 -9.48
C MET A 178 25.15 -4.85 -8.46
N SER A 179 24.35 -3.84 -8.81
CA SER A 179 23.97 -2.80 -7.85
C SER A 179 23.42 -3.48 -6.60
N SER A 180 23.70 -2.93 -5.41
CA SER A 180 23.20 -3.47 -4.14
C SER A 180 21.68 -3.71 -4.14
N ARG A 181 20.93 -2.91 -4.91
CA ARG A 181 19.49 -3.09 -5.14
C ARG A 181 19.15 -4.35 -5.95
N ALA A 182 19.95 -4.71 -6.95
CA ALA A 182 19.77 -5.93 -7.72
C ALA A 182 20.08 -7.17 -6.86
N GLN A 183 21.14 -7.12 -6.04
CA GLN A 183 21.48 -8.19 -5.10
C GLN A 183 20.36 -8.40 -4.05
N ALA A 184 19.75 -7.33 -3.56
CA ALA A 184 18.61 -7.43 -2.64
C ALA A 184 17.37 -8.06 -3.30
N LYS A 185 17.07 -7.70 -4.55
CA LYS A 185 15.97 -8.30 -5.32
C LYS A 185 16.21 -9.79 -5.60
N GLU A 186 17.43 -10.16 -5.96
CA GLU A 186 17.80 -11.57 -6.15
C GLU A 186 17.79 -12.36 -4.84
N GLY A 187 18.22 -11.74 -3.72
CA GLY A 187 18.10 -12.32 -2.38
C GLY A 187 16.64 -12.62 -2.01
N LYS A 188 15.73 -11.67 -2.24
CA LYS A 188 14.29 -11.89 -2.01
C LYS A 188 13.74 -13.03 -2.87
N ARG A 189 14.08 -13.07 -4.16
CA ARG A 189 13.69 -14.17 -5.07
C ARG A 189 14.20 -15.52 -4.59
N MET A 190 15.46 -15.59 -4.17
CA MET A 190 16.06 -16.82 -3.65
C MET A 190 15.36 -17.29 -2.38
N VAL A 191 15.05 -16.37 -1.45
CA VAL A 191 14.30 -16.69 -0.22
C VAL A 191 12.88 -17.18 -0.54
N ALA A 192 12.18 -16.57 -1.50
CA ALA A 192 10.86 -17.00 -1.91
C ALA A 192 10.87 -18.42 -2.50
N ILE A 193 11.84 -18.72 -3.38
CA ILE A 193 12.02 -20.06 -3.95
C ILE A 193 12.30 -21.10 -2.85
N LEU A 194 13.19 -20.78 -1.90
CA LEU A 194 13.52 -21.66 -0.79
C LEU A 194 12.32 -21.92 0.13
N ARG A 195 11.52 -20.90 0.42
CA ARG A 195 10.28 -21.05 1.21
C ARG A 195 9.27 -21.96 0.50
N ARG A 196 9.08 -21.76 -0.81
CA ARG A 196 8.19 -22.61 -1.63
C ARG A 196 8.66 -24.07 -1.62
N GLN A 197 9.96 -24.30 -1.75
CA GLN A 197 10.55 -25.65 -1.70
C GLN A 197 10.34 -26.30 -0.33
N GLN A 198 10.62 -25.56 0.75
CA GLN A 198 10.45 -26.06 2.12
C GLN A 198 8.99 -26.45 2.42
N HIS A 199 8.03 -25.63 1.98
CA HIS A 199 6.61 -25.93 2.12
C HIS A 199 6.22 -27.21 1.34
N TRP A 200 6.75 -27.35 0.12
CA TRP A 200 6.51 -28.56 -0.68
C TRP A 200 7.09 -29.82 -0.02
N ASP A 201 8.32 -29.75 0.50
CA ASP A 201 8.98 -30.85 1.21
C ASP A 201 8.20 -31.26 2.47
N GLN A 202 7.70 -30.28 3.24
CA GLN A 202 6.84 -30.54 4.40
C GLN A 202 5.55 -31.25 3.99
N ARG A 203 4.89 -30.79 2.92
CA ARG A 203 3.66 -31.39 2.41
C ARG A 203 3.90 -32.83 1.94
N MET A 204 5.03 -33.09 1.27
CA MET A 204 5.41 -34.44 0.86
C MET A 204 5.71 -35.33 2.07
N GLY A 205 6.41 -34.83 3.09
CA GLY A 205 6.66 -35.55 4.34
C GLY A 205 5.37 -35.92 5.09
N ILE A 206 4.40 -35.00 5.16
CA ILE A 206 3.08 -35.26 5.76
C ILE A 206 2.35 -36.37 4.98
N ARG A 207 2.33 -36.28 3.64
CA ARG A 207 1.72 -37.31 2.78
C ARG A 207 2.38 -38.68 2.95
N GLN A 208 3.71 -38.73 3.04
CA GLN A 208 4.45 -39.97 3.27
C GLN A 208 4.14 -40.59 4.64
N ASN A 209 4.09 -39.77 5.69
CA ASN A 209 3.68 -40.21 7.02
C ASN A 209 2.25 -40.76 7.05
N LEU A 210 1.34 -40.15 6.29
CA LEU A 210 -0.04 -40.63 6.16
C LEU A 210 -0.11 -42.01 5.48
N LEU A 211 0.69 -42.23 4.43
CA LEU A 211 0.78 -43.52 3.74
C LEU A 211 1.33 -44.62 4.65
N MET A 212 2.36 -44.32 5.45
CA MET A 212 2.92 -45.27 6.41
C MET A 212 1.93 -45.64 7.52
N LYS A 213 1.13 -44.68 8.01
CA LYS A 213 0.10 -44.95 9.04
C LYS A 213 -1.08 -45.77 8.50
N LYS A 214 -1.42 -45.64 7.21
CA LYS A 214 -2.51 -46.40 6.57
C LYS A 214 -2.14 -47.86 6.29
N ASN A 215 -0.85 -48.17 6.18
CA ASN A 215 -0.38 -49.55 6.11
C ASN A 215 -0.21 -50.13 7.50
N SER A 216 -1.32 -50.37 8.21
CA SER A 216 -1.27 -51.28 9.34
C SER A 216 -0.92 -52.66 8.80
N THR A 217 0.30 -53.13 9.06
CA THR A 217 0.64 -54.53 8.82
C THR A 217 -0.35 -55.34 9.64
N LYS A 218 -1.34 -55.97 8.98
CA LYS A 218 -2.17 -56.98 9.61
C LYS A 218 -1.21 -58.07 10.05
N ILE A 219 -0.77 -58.00 11.30
CA ILE A 219 -0.10 -59.11 11.97
C ILE A 219 -1.20 -60.15 12.06
N ARG A 220 -1.25 -61.05 11.08
CA ARG A 220 -1.95 -62.31 11.21
C ARG A 220 -1.20 -63.02 12.32
N THR A 221 -1.69 -62.89 13.54
CA THR A 221 -1.41 -63.84 14.59
C THR A 221 -2.01 -65.16 14.11
N THR A 222 -1.24 -65.92 13.34
CA THR A 222 -1.47 -67.36 13.22
C THR A 222 -1.07 -67.99 14.56
N PHE A 223 -1.77 -67.60 15.64
CA PHE A 223 -1.97 -68.49 16.76
C PHE A 223 -3.09 -69.43 16.32
N GLY A 224 -2.74 -70.28 15.36
CA GLY A 224 -3.49 -71.46 15.03
C GLY A 224 -3.48 -72.31 16.29
N ASP A 225 -4.63 -72.32 16.93
CA ASP A 225 -5.24 -73.48 17.56
C ASP A 225 -4.44 -74.78 17.33
N ALA A 226 -3.56 -75.09 18.29
CA ALA A 226 -2.89 -76.38 18.40
C ALA A 226 -3.75 -77.36 19.24
N SER A 227 -5.08 -77.28 19.18
CA SER A 227 -5.99 -78.28 19.74
C SER A 227 -6.69 -79.05 18.61
N GLY A 228 -5.92 -79.91 17.93
CA GLY A 228 -6.41 -80.61 16.75
C GLY A 228 -5.70 -81.92 16.41
N GLY A 229 -5.56 -82.83 17.39
CA GLY A 229 -5.54 -84.28 17.16
C GLY A 229 -4.22 -84.95 16.76
N ARG A 230 -3.58 -85.62 17.71
CA ARG A 230 -3.62 -87.10 17.86
C ARG A 230 -2.96 -87.52 19.16
#